data_AF-A0A2C5ZE95-F1
#
_entry.id   AF-A0A2C5ZE95-F1
#
_cell.length_a   1.000
_cell.length_b   1.000
_cell.length_c   1.000
_cell.angle_alpha   90.00
_cell.angle_beta   90.00
_cell.angle_gamma   90.00
#
_symmetry.space_group_name_H-M   'P 1'
#
loop_
_entity.id
_entity.type
_entity.pdbx_description
1 polymer ?
#
loop_
_entity_poly.entity_id
_entity_poly.type
_entity_poly.pdbx_seq_one_letter_code
_entity_poly.pdbx_strand_id
1 'polypeptide(L)'
;MIRPSTNAIETGEAVINLVSETFAEAANASSIDAPYGVSEWPLTGLTPLHDCQTVSCPRVKEAVFSIEVKLDSYKEYESRATPGKKSSTVVTFEGTRFWVRDDAIDENKTLVDPSVLRPMSRLGGISYARVTETLELQRPRYQDYLDTEKTKLN
;
A
#
# COMPACT_ATOMS: atom_id res chain seq x y z
N MET A 1 -18.15 11.51 -6.56
CA MET A 1 -17.23 10.38 -6.51
C MET A 1 -15.80 10.85 -6.41
N ILE A 2 -15.11 10.38 -5.38
CA ILE A 2 -13.67 10.54 -5.13
C ILE A 2 -12.88 10.03 -6.33
N ARG A 3 -11.84 10.75 -6.74
CA ARG A 3 -11.00 10.39 -7.89
C ARG A 3 -9.52 10.39 -7.51
N PRO A 4 -9.06 9.38 -6.75
CA PRO A 4 -7.68 9.37 -6.26
C PRO A 4 -6.67 9.24 -7.41
N SER A 5 -7.02 8.48 -8.46
CA SER A 5 -6.21 8.39 -9.68
C SER A 5 -6.15 9.72 -10.44
N THR A 6 -7.23 10.48 -10.53
CA THR A 6 -7.22 11.81 -11.17
C THR A 6 -6.32 12.76 -10.39
N ASN A 7 -6.44 12.81 -9.07
CA ASN A 7 -5.59 13.67 -8.24
C ASN A 7 -4.10 13.31 -8.40
N ALA A 8 -3.76 12.02 -8.37
CA ALA A 8 -2.39 11.57 -8.55
C ALA A 8 -1.83 11.88 -9.95
N ILE A 9 -2.66 11.81 -11.00
CA ILE A 9 -2.27 12.16 -12.36
C ILE A 9 -2.07 13.67 -12.52
N GLU A 10 -2.96 14.48 -11.94
CA GLU A 10 -2.90 15.95 -12.04
C GLU A 10 -1.75 16.55 -11.22
N THR A 11 -1.51 16.03 -10.01
CA THR A 11 -0.46 16.54 -9.10
C THR A 11 0.90 15.88 -9.33
N GLY A 12 0.93 14.67 -9.89
CA GLY A 12 2.15 13.88 -10.04
C GLY A 12 2.68 13.28 -8.73
N GLU A 13 1.93 13.40 -7.63
CA GLU A 13 2.39 13.02 -6.29
C GLU A 13 1.28 12.27 -5.52
N ALA A 14 1.67 11.32 -4.68
CA ALA A 14 0.76 10.67 -3.74
C ALA A 14 1.52 10.13 -2.51
N VAL A 15 0.77 9.74 -1.47
CA VAL A 15 1.28 8.89 -0.39
C VAL A 15 0.49 7.58 -0.36
N ILE A 16 1.19 6.47 -0.39
CA ILE A 16 0.61 5.13 -0.18
C ILE A 16 0.74 4.78 1.30
N ASN A 17 -0.38 4.52 1.97
CA ASN A 17 -0.41 4.12 3.38
C ASN A 17 -0.85 2.66 3.49
N LEU A 18 -0.09 1.83 4.19
CA LEU A 18 -0.50 0.45 4.47
C LEU A 18 -1.54 0.43 5.59
N VAL A 19 -2.66 -0.24 5.32
CA VAL A 19 -3.77 -0.34 6.28
C VAL A 19 -3.46 -1.40 7.33
N SER A 20 -3.40 -0.96 8.59
CA SER A 20 -3.30 -1.82 9.76
C SER A 20 -4.69 -2.12 10.32
N GLU A 21 -4.82 -3.25 11.01
CA GLU A 21 -6.06 -3.66 11.70
C GLU A 21 -6.64 -2.54 12.58
N THR A 22 -5.77 -1.77 13.25
CA THR A 22 -6.14 -0.74 14.22
C THR A 22 -6.96 0.42 13.65
N PHE A 23 -6.89 0.66 12.34
CA PHE A 23 -7.65 1.73 11.68
C PHE A 23 -8.40 1.25 10.43
N ALA A 24 -8.62 -0.06 10.30
CA ALA A 24 -9.26 -0.66 9.13
C ALA A 24 -10.69 -0.12 8.89
N GLU A 25 -11.45 0.14 9.96
CA GLU A 25 -12.80 0.73 9.84
C GLU A 25 -12.76 2.16 9.30
N ALA A 26 -11.82 2.97 9.77
CA ALA A 26 -11.61 4.33 9.29
C ALA A 26 -11.14 4.34 7.82
N ALA A 27 -10.26 3.41 7.44
CA ALA A 27 -9.86 3.21 6.05
C ALA A 27 -11.04 2.75 5.17
N ASN A 28 -11.92 1.90 5.68
CA ASN A 28 -13.13 1.51 4.95
C ASN A 28 -14.11 2.69 4.79
N ALA A 29 -14.22 3.56 5.79
CA ALA A 29 -15.04 4.78 5.72
C ALA A 29 -14.59 5.75 4.62
N SER A 30 -13.29 5.76 4.26
CA SER A 30 -12.78 6.57 3.14
C SER A 30 -13.28 6.09 1.76
N SER A 31 -13.90 4.91 1.68
CA SER A 31 -14.45 4.37 0.43
C SER A 31 -15.89 4.85 0.13
N ILE A 32 -16.41 5.79 0.93
CA ILE A 32 -17.72 6.41 0.71
C ILE A 32 -17.77 7.13 -0.66
N ASP A 33 -18.92 7.13 -1.34
CA ASP A 33 -19.08 7.87 -2.61
C ASP A 33 -19.25 9.39 -2.37
N ALA A 34 -18.22 10.02 -1.80
CA ALA A 34 -18.22 11.45 -1.58
C ALA A 34 -18.19 12.21 -2.93
N PRO A 35 -18.87 13.37 -3.05
CA PRO A 35 -18.77 14.24 -4.21
C PRO A 35 -17.32 14.66 -4.50
N TYR A 36 -17.03 15.02 -5.76
CA TYR A 36 -15.71 15.56 -6.10
C TYR A 36 -15.45 16.86 -5.33
N GLY A 37 -14.22 17.03 -4.83
CA GLY A 37 -13.82 18.18 -4.01
C GLY A 37 -14.16 18.04 -2.52
N VAL A 38 -14.89 17.01 -2.10
CA VAL A 38 -15.12 16.71 -0.68
C VAL A 38 -14.00 15.82 -0.17
N SER A 39 -13.34 16.25 0.90
CA SER A 39 -12.31 15.46 1.57
C SER A 39 -12.92 14.42 2.51
N GLU A 40 -12.30 13.25 2.56
CA GLU A 40 -12.65 12.13 3.43
C GLU A 40 -12.06 12.28 4.83
N TRP A 41 -11.04 13.13 5.02
CA TRP A 41 -10.38 13.32 6.33
C TRP A 41 -11.38 13.56 7.48
N PRO A 42 -12.39 14.46 7.35
CA PRO A 42 -13.35 14.69 8.43
C PRO A 42 -14.31 13.51 8.66
N LEU A 43 -14.46 12.62 7.68
CA LEU A 43 -15.40 11.50 7.72
C LEU A 43 -14.79 10.25 8.37
N THR A 44 -13.47 10.07 8.24
CA THR A 44 -12.78 8.87 8.71
C THR A 44 -12.25 8.99 10.13
N GLY A 45 -12.01 10.22 10.61
CA GLY A 45 -11.33 10.46 11.88
C GLY A 45 -9.83 10.18 11.83
N LEU A 46 -9.26 9.91 10.64
CA LEU A 46 -7.82 9.78 10.45
C LEU A 46 -7.14 11.16 10.54
N THR A 47 -5.90 11.17 11.02
CA THR A 47 -5.15 12.42 11.18
C THR A 47 -4.18 12.63 10.02
N PRO A 48 -4.29 13.72 9.24
CA PRO A 48 -3.30 14.05 8.22
C PRO A 48 -2.00 14.54 8.89
N LEU A 49 -0.86 13.97 8.50
CA LEU A 49 0.47 14.46 8.85
C LEU A 49 1.17 15.05 7.63
N HIS A 50 1.58 16.31 7.77
CA HIS A 50 2.30 17.08 6.76
C HIS A 50 3.80 17.11 7.05
N ASP A 51 4.39 15.93 7.25
CA ASP A 51 5.83 15.74 7.51
C ASP A 51 6.58 15.09 6.33
N CYS A 52 5.87 14.83 5.23
CA CYS A 52 6.44 14.37 3.95
C CYS A 52 7.50 15.37 3.43
N GLN A 53 8.55 14.84 2.80
CA GLN A 53 9.73 15.59 2.37
C GLN A 53 9.87 15.66 0.84
N THR A 54 9.44 14.63 0.13
CA THR A 54 9.57 14.51 -1.32
C THR A 54 8.27 14.81 -2.05
N VAL A 55 7.14 14.83 -1.33
CA VAL A 55 5.79 15.14 -1.84
C VAL A 55 5.04 16.12 -0.92
N SER A 56 4.06 16.82 -1.48
CA SER A 56 3.23 17.80 -0.79
C SER A 56 2.02 17.20 -0.06
N CYS A 57 1.62 15.99 -0.43
CA CYS A 57 0.45 15.32 0.13
C CYS A 57 0.72 14.77 1.55
N PRO A 58 -0.26 14.85 2.47
CA PRO A 58 -0.09 14.33 3.82
C PRO A 58 -0.15 12.80 3.84
N ARG A 59 0.58 12.20 4.79
CA ARG A 59 0.43 10.79 5.16
C ARG A 59 -0.59 10.60 6.29
N VAL A 60 -1.04 9.38 6.50
CA VAL A 60 -1.93 9.03 7.62
C VAL A 60 -1.08 8.84 8.88
N LYS A 61 -1.40 9.56 9.97
CA LYS A 61 -0.67 9.45 11.24
C LYS A 61 -0.68 8.04 11.82
N GLU A 62 -1.83 7.39 11.72
CA GLU A 62 -2.11 6.08 12.30
C GLU A 62 -1.44 4.94 11.52
N ALA A 63 -0.97 5.20 10.30
CA ALA A 63 -0.29 4.21 9.48
C ALA A 63 1.10 3.88 10.06
N VAL A 64 1.38 2.59 10.19
CA VAL A 64 2.69 2.07 10.63
C VAL A 64 3.73 2.20 9.52
N PHE A 65 3.28 2.08 8.27
CA PHE A 65 4.13 2.14 7.10
C PHE A 65 3.49 2.98 5.99
N SER A 66 4.24 3.92 5.44
CA SER A 66 3.81 4.81 4.36
C SER A 66 4.92 5.02 3.35
N ILE A 67 4.56 5.30 2.10
CA ILE A 67 5.50 5.55 1.00
C ILE A 67 5.13 6.88 0.34
N GLU A 68 6.07 7.82 0.30
CA GLU A 68 5.98 9.01 -0.54
C GLU A 68 6.31 8.62 -1.98
N VAL A 69 5.39 8.89 -2.89
CA VAL A 69 5.50 8.43 -4.27
C VAL A 69 5.31 9.54 -5.29
N LYS A 70 6.06 9.44 -6.40
CA LYS A 70 5.89 10.30 -7.57
C LYS A 70 5.38 9.48 -8.74
N LEU A 71 4.52 10.10 -9.55
CA LEU A 71 3.95 9.47 -10.74
C LEU A 71 5.06 9.15 -11.74
N ASP A 72 5.19 7.88 -12.08
CA ASP A 72 6.07 7.41 -13.16
C ASP A 72 5.31 7.33 -14.48
N SER A 73 4.21 6.57 -14.47
CA SER A 73 3.41 6.32 -15.66
C SER A 73 1.98 5.95 -15.31
N TYR A 74 1.06 6.09 -16.26
CA TYR A 74 -0.30 5.57 -16.12
C TYR A 74 -0.84 5.08 -17.45
N LYS A 75 -1.78 4.13 -17.37
CA LYS A 75 -2.48 3.57 -18.52
C LYS A 75 -3.96 3.46 -18.22
N GLU A 76 -4.75 4.08 -19.09
CA GLU A 76 -6.20 4.01 -19.03
C GLU A 76 -6.71 2.90 -19.94
N TYR A 77 -7.74 2.20 -19.47
CA TYR A 77 -8.37 1.12 -20.20
C TYR A 77 -9.82 1.48 -20.50
N GLU A 78 -10.17 1.48 -21.77
CA GLU A 78 -11.54 1.72 -22.21
C GLU A 78 -12.44 0.52 -21.94
N SER A 79 -13.69 0.82 -21.58
CA SER A 79 -14.74 -0.17 -21.40
C SER A 79 -15.08 -0.80 -22.75
N ARG A 80 -14.90 -2.12 -22.86
CA ARG A 80 -15.35 -2.88 -24.03
C ARG A 80 -16.88 -2.87 -24.17
N ALA A 81 -17.61 -2.71 -23.07
CA ALA A 81 -19.07 -2.67 -23.05
C ALA A 81 -19.63 -1.27 -23.33
N THR A 82 -18.82 -0.21 -23.17
CA THR A 82 -19.26 1.19 -23.37
C THR A 82 -18.13 1.98 -24.02
N PRO A 83 -18.05 1.99 -25.36
CA PRO A 83 -17.02 2.72 -26.09
C PRO A 83 -16.93 4.19 -25.65
N GLY A 84 -15.71 4.69 -25.47
CA GLY A 84 -15.45 6.06 -24.99
C GLY A 84 -15.54 6.25 -23.47
N LYS A 85 -15.95 5.24 -22.69
CA LYS A 85 -15.88 5.29 -21.22
C LYS A 85 -14.63 4.62 -20.71
N LYS A 86 -13.81 5.34 -19.93
CA LYS A 86 -12.67 4.77 -19.20
C LYS A 86 -13.20 3.87 -18.07
N SER A 87 -12.78 2.61 -18.06
CA SER A 87 -13.24 1.58 -17.11
C SER A 87 -12.30 1.43 -15.91
N SER A 88 -11.00 1.56 -16.14
CA SER A 88 -9.96 1.41 -15.12
C SER A 88 -8.71 2.17 -15.55
N THR A 89 -7.92 2.53 -14.56
CA THR A 89 -6.62 3.18 -14.76
C THR A 89 -5.60 2.45 -13.91
N VAL A 90 -4.53 2.00 -14.55
CA VAL A 90 -3.33 1.50 -13.86
C VAL A 90 -2.40 2.68 -13.70
N VAL A 91 -1.96 2.96 -12.48
CA VAL A 91 -1.02 4.03 -12.17
C VAL A 91 0.22 3.41 -11.55
N THR A 92 1.37 3.71 -12.11
CA THR A 92 2.69 3.28 -11.66
C THR A 92 3.38 4.45 -10.99
N PHE A 93 4.02 4.16 -9.87
CA PHE A 93 4.62 5.14 -9.01
C PHE A 93 6.08 4.77 -8.70
N GLU A 94 6.94 5.78 -8.65
CA GLU A 94 8.29 5.69 -8.10
C GLU A 94 8.24 5.96 -6.58
N GLY A 95 8.75 5.01 -5.78
CA GLY A 95 8.90 5.18 -4.33
C GLY A 95 10.09 6.07 -4.00
N THR A 96 9.81 7.29 -3.55
CA THR A 96 10.86 8.30 -3.29
C THR A 96 11.31 8.31 -1.83
N ARG A 97 10.42 7.96 -0.89
CA ARG A 97 10.74 7.89 0.53
C ARG A 97 9.82 6.93 1.27
N PHE A 98 10.39 6.17 2.21
CA PHE A 98 9.68 5.20 3.02
C PHE A 98 9.64 5.65 4.47
N TRP A 99 8.47 5.51 5.08
CA TRP A 99 8.22 5.77 6.48
C TRP A 99 7.86 4.47 7.17
N VAL A 100 8.51 4.23 8.30
CA VAL A 100 8.19 3.11 9.19
C VAL A 100 8.17 3.67 10.61
N ARG A 101 7.21 3.24 11.41
CA ARG A 101 7.18 3.55 12.84
C ARG A 101 8.35 2.85 13.55
N ASP A 102 9.01 3.56 14.46
CA ASP A 102 10.25 3.08 15.10
C ASP A 102 10.08 1.78 15.90
N ASP A 103 8.87 1.49 16.39
CA ASP A 103 8.55 0.25 17.12
C ASP A 103 8.26 -0.95 16.19
N ALA A 104 8.12 -0.70 14.88
CA ALA A 104 7.75 -1.69 13.89
C ALA A 104 8.92 -2.09 13.00
N ILE A 105 10.10 -1.49 13.18
CA ILE A 105 11.28 -1.75 12.35
C ILE A 105 12.40 -2.34 13.21
N ASP A 106 13.16 -3.27 12.64
CA ASP A 106 14.34 -3.84 13.30
C ASP A 106 15.47 -2.80 13.46
N GLU A 107 16.45 -3.10 14.31
CA GLU A 107 17.61 -2.23 14.57
C GLU A 107 18.38 -1.89 13.28
N ASN A 108 18.43 -2.82 12.33
CA ASN A 108 19.13 -2.67 11.05
C ASN A 108 18.31 -1.88 10.01
N LYS A 109 17.04 -1.57 10.30
CA LYS A 109 16.11 -0.88 9.40
C LYS A 109 15.88 -1.59 8.06
N THR A 110 15.88 -2.92 8.10
CA THR A 110 15.71 -3.80 6.95
C THR A 110 14.39 -4.55 6.93
N LEU A 111 13.80 -4.81 8.11
CA LEU A 111 12.61 -5.63 8.24
C LEU A 111 11.55 -4.92 9.08
N VAL A 112 10.31 -4.97 8.60
CA VAL A 112 9.14 -4.47 9.32
C VAL A 112 8.47 -5.64 10.02
N ASP A 113 8.28 -5.54 11.33
CA ASP A 113 7.60 -6.55 12.15
C ASP A 113 6.10 -6.62 11.79
N PRO A 114 5.62 -7.73 11.20
CA PRO A 114 4.21 -7.90 10.86
C PRO A 114 3.29 -7.89 12.07
N SER A 115 3.79 -8.25 13.27
CA SER A 115 3.02 -8.28 14.51
C SER A 115 2.63 -6.89 15.01
N VAL A 116 3.47 -5.89 14.69
CA VAL A 116 3.23 -4.47 14.96
C VAL A 116 2.46 -3.82 13.81
N LEU A 117 2.83 -4.13 12.57
CA LEU A 117 2.17 -3.62 11.37
C LEU A 117 0.71 -4.08 11.25
N ARG A 118 0.40 -5.33 11.64
CA ARG A 118 -0.92 -5.97 11.54
C ARG A 118 -1.65 -5.65 10.23
N PRO A 119 -1.04 -5.96 9.07
CA PRO A 119 -1.59 -5.56 7.78
C PRO A 119 -2.92 -6.26 7.49
N MET A 120 -3.82 -5.55 6.82
CA MET A 120 -5.10 -6.09 6.36
C MET A 120 -5.00 -6.53 4.88
N SER A 121 -5.61 -7.66 4.56
CA SER A 121 -5.74 -8.15 3.18
C SER A 121 -7.19 -8.09 2.70
N ARG A 122 -7.40 -7.74 1.43
CA ARG A 122 -8.73 -7.78 0.78
C ARG A 122 -8.87 -9.09 0.01
N LEU A 123 -9.86 -9.91 0.38
CA LEU A 123 -10.03 -11.26 -0.17
C LEU A 123 -11.02 -11.31 -1.35
N GLY A 124 -11.95 -10.36 -1.42
CA GLY A 124 -12.99 -10.29 -2.45
C GLY A 124 -14.32 -9.83 -1.87
N GLY A 125 -15.16 -9.19 -2.69
CA GLY A 125 -16.39 -8.55 -2.19
C GLY A 125 -16.07 -7.59 -1.06
N ILE A 126 -16.78 -7.68 0.07
CA ILE A 126 -16.55 -6.88 1.29
C ILE A 126 -15.70 -7.60 2.35
N SER A 127 -15.09 -8.74 2.00
CA SER A 127 -14.36 -9.59 2.94
C SER A 127 -12.89 -9.18 3.06
N TYR A 128 -12.42 -9.09 4.30
CA TYR A 128 -11.03 -8.81 4.65
C TYR A 128 -10.45 -9.94 5.51
N ALA A 129 -9.14 -10.13 5.42
CA ALA A 129 -8.36 -11.01 6.28
C ALA A 129 -7.40 -10.21 7.17
N ARG A 130 -7.24 -10.70 8.39
CA ARG A 130 -6.19 -10.28 9.33
C ARG A 130 -4.99 -11.19 9.16
N VAL A 131 -3.78 -10.64 9.24
CA VAL A 131 -2.55 -11.44 9.35
C VAL A 131 -2.33 -11.74 10.83
N THR A 132 -2.72 -12.93 11.27
CA THR A 132 -2.59 -13.37 12.68
C THR A 132 -1.28 -14.11 12.94
N GLU A 133 -0.73 -14.77 11.92
CA GLU A 133 0.48 -15.59 12.02
C GLU A 133 1.31 -15.43 10.75
N THR A 134 2.62 -15.53 10.90
CA THR A 134 3.59 -15.46 9.81
C THR A 134 4.53 -16.65 9.89
N LEU A 135 4.95 -17.17 8.74
CA LEU A 135 6.10 -18.06 8.67
C LEU A 135 7.23 -17.43 7.87
N GLU A 136 8.45 -17.72 8.28
CA GLU A 136 9.65 -17.35 7.53
C GLU A 136 10.10 -18.51 6.65
N LEU A 137 10.11 -18.28 5.34
CA LEU A 137 10.63 -19.23 4.37
C LEU A 137 11.92 -18.68 3.76
N GLN A 138 13.02 -19.38 4.00
CA GLN A 138 14.29 -19.04 3.36
C GLN A 138 14.22 -19.35 1.87
N ARG A 139 14.67 -18.40 1.04
CA ARG A 139 14.72 -18.60 -0.40
C ARG A 139 15.75 -19.70 -0.71
N PRO A 140 15.36 -20.83 -1.31
CA PRO A 140 16.30 -21.89 -1.63
C PRO A 140 17.32 -21.39 -2.66
N ARG A 141 18.60 -21.70 -2.44
CA ARG A 141 19.64 -21.45 -3.44
C ARG A 141 19.87 -22.71 -4.25
N TYR A 142 19.95 -22.54 -5.57
CA TYR A 142 20.17 -23.66 -6.47
C TYR A 142 21.48 -24.42 -6.17
N GLN A 143 22.50 -23.72 -5.67
CA GLN A 143 23.76 -24.34 -5.27
C GLN A 143 23.60 -25.36 -4.12
N ASP A 144 22.77 -25.03 -3.13
CA ASP A 144 22.51 -25.91 -1.98
C ASP A 144 21.81 -27.21 -2.41
N TYR A 145 20.97 -27.13 -3.45
CA TYR A 145 20.34 -28.30 -4.06
C TYR A 145 21.35 -29.22 -4.75
N LEU A 146 22.30 -28.65 -5.51
CA LEU A 146 23.34 -29.42 -6.21
C LEU A 146 24.29 -30.13 -5.24
N ASP A 147 24.64 -29.47 -4.14
CA ASP A 147 25.54 -30.04 -3.14
C ASP A 147 24.83 -31.18 -2.36
N THR A 148 23.53 -31.05 -2.11
CA THR A 148 22.71 -32.11 -1.50
C THR A 148 22.63 -33.36 -2.39
N GLU A 149 22.52 -33.20 -3.71
CA GLU A 149 22.51 -34.33 -4.66
C GLU A 149 23.89 -35.01 -4.75
N LYS A 150 25.00 -34.26 -4.72
CA LYS A 150 26.36 -34.83 -4.67
C LYS A 150 26.63 -35.63 -3.40
N THR A 151 26.06 -35.23 -2.27
CA THR A 151 26.16 -35.98 -1.00
C THR A 151 25.36 -37.28 -1.02
N LYS A 152 24.29 -37.40 -1.82
CA LYS A 152 23.50 -38.64 -1.96
C LYS A 152 24.11 -39.65 -2.93
N LEU A 153 24.98 -39.22 -3.85
CA LEU A 153 25.64 -40.08 -4.84
C LEU A 153 27.00 -40.64 -4.37
N ASN A 154 27.48 -40.26 -3.19
CA ASN A 154 28.67 -40.80 -2.54
C ASN A 154 28.28 -41.62 -1.30
#